data_AF-A0A2N0NH27-F1
#
_entry.id   AF-A0A2N0NH27-F1
#
_cell.length_a   1.000
_cell.length_b   1.000
_cell.length_c   1.000
_cell.angle_alpha   90.00
_cell.angle_beta   90.00
_cell.angle_gamma   90.00
#
_symmetry.space_group_name_H-M   'P 1'
#
loop_
_entity.id
_entity.type
_entity.pdbx_description
1 polymer ?
#
loop_
_entity_poly.entity_id
_entity_poly.type
_entity_poly.pdbx_seq_one_letter_code
_entity_poly.pdbx_strand_id
1 'polypeptide(L)'
;MNPLVNEMAPKFQKFTQQMLNDVEFYVKHGITSAMQIYPLLHAKFPDHPIFKKDLYNAIQKFKVGQKNTTKNDAVNLLYHLYDKKQQNPEWFFKFQLSGEDR
;
A
#
# COMPACT_ATOMS: atom_id res chain seq x y z
N MET A 1 -24.76 23.18 -22.68
CA MET A 1 -24.04 21.88 -22.74
C MET A 1 -25.08 20.77 -22.86
N ASN A 2 -24.83 19.77 -23.70
CA ASN A 2 -25.80 18.71 -23.99
C ASN A 2 -25.77 17.65 -22.86
N PRO A 3 -26.89 17.39 -22.14
CA PRO A 3 -26.89 16.54 -20.94
C PRO A 3 -26.47 15.08 -21.20
N LEU A 4 -26.56 14.61 -22.45
CA LEU A 4 -26.13 13.28 -22.89
C LEU A 4 -24.61 13.05 -22.79
N VAL A 5 -23.81 14.12 -22.77
CA VAL A 5 -22.33 14.00 -22.71
C VAL A 5 -21.86 13.63 -21.30
N ASN A 6 -22.61 14.04 -20.26
CA ASN A 6 -22.36 13.61 -18.88
C ASN A 6 -22.83 12.16 -18.65
N GLU A 7 -23.71 11.63 -19.50
CA GLU A 7 -24.18 10.27 -19.39
C GLU A 7 -23.22 9.22 -19.98
N MET A 8 -22.37 9.62 -20.92
CA MET A 8 -21.38 8.77 -21.60
C MET A 8 -19.92 9.03 -21.19
N ALA A 9 -19.67 9.74 -20.08
CA ALA A 9 -18.36 9.73 -19.42
C ALA A 9 -18.07 8.32 -18.86
N PRO A 10 -16.82 7.89 -18.59
CA PRO A 10 -16.39 6.48 -18.52
C PRO A 10 -16.93 5.75 -17.27
N LYS A 11 -18.23 5.49 -17.24
CA LYS A 11 -18.98 4.97 -16.10
C LYS A 11 -18.69 3.51 -15.77
N PHE A 12 -17.80 2.84 -16.52
CA PHE A 12 -17.59 1.38 -16.42
C PHE A 12 -16.13 0.91 -16.37
N GLN A 13 -15.17 1.76 -15.96
CA GLN A 13 -13.75 1.37 -16.00
C GLN A 13 -12.96 1.52 -14.70
N LYS A 14 -13.58 1.91 -13.58
CA LYS A 14 -12.84 2.07 -12.32
C LYS A 14 -13.50 1.28 -11.20
N PHE A 15 -12.67 0.69 -10.35
CA PHE A 15 -13.12 0.01 -9.14
C PHE A 15 -14.06 0.91 -8.34
N THR A 16 -15.17 0.33 -7.87
CA THR A 16 -16.04 1.02 -6.91
C THR A 16 -15.29 1.23 -5.60
N GLN A 17 -15.79 2.14 -4.76
CA GLN A 17 -15.16 2.37 -3.44
C GLN A 17 -15.16 1.09 -2.59
N GLN A 18 -16.20 0.26 -2.70
CA GLN A 18 -16.27 -1.01 -1.98
C GLN A 18 -15.21 -2.01 -2.45
N MET A 19 -14.98 -2.12 -3.77
CA MET A 19 -13.89 -2.93 -4.32
C MET A 19 -12.52 -2.44 -3.83
N LEU A 20 -12.31 -1.12 -3.77
CA LEU A 20 -11.08 -0.54 -3.25
C LEU A 20 -10.87 -0.86 -1.76
N ASN A 21 -11.92 -0.81 -0.94
CA ASN A 21 -11.86 -1.15 0.47
C ASN A 21 -11.49 -2.64 0.66
N ASP A 22 -12.04 -3.53 -0.17
CA ASP A 22 -11.68 -4.95 -0.13
C ASP A 22 -10.22 -5.20 -0.54
N VAL A 23 -9.74 -4.53 -1.61
CA VAL A 23 -8.32 -4.60 -2.00
C VAL A 23 -7.44 -4.10 -0.86
N GLU A 24 -7.77 -2.97 -0.23
CA GLU A 24 -7.03 -2.45 0.91
C GLU A 24 -6.99 -3.46 2.06
N PHE A 25 -8.12 -4.10 2.39
CA PHE A 25 -8.21 -5.12 3.41
C PHE A 25 -7.28 -6.31 3.11
N TYR A 26 -7.32 -6.86 1.89
CA TYR A 26 -6.45 -7.99 1.49
C TYR A 26 -4.98 -7.62 1.58
N VAL A 27 -4.60 -6.45 1.07
CA VAL A 27 -3.20 -5.99 1.08
C VAL A 27 -2.73 -5.75 2.51
N LYS A 28 -3.57 -5.19 3.41
CA LYS A 28 -3.22 -5.00 4.84
C LYS A 28 -2.98 -6.31 5.58
N HIS A 29 -3.63 -7.39 5.15
CA HIS A 29 -3.45 -8.72 5.73
C HIS A 29 -2.42 -9.58 4.97
N GLY A 30 -1.54 -8.95 4.17
CA GLY A 30 -0.40 -9.60 3.53
C GLY A 30 -0.70 -10.30 2.20
N ILE A 31 -1.96 -10.35 1.75
CA ILE A 31 -2.30 -10.87 0.42
C ILE A 31 -2.07 -9.75 -0.58
N THR A 32 -1.00 -9.85 -1.37
CA THR A 32 -0.63 -8.76 -2.28
C THR A 32 -0.39 -9.19 -3.73
N SER A 33 -0.64 -10.46 -4.02
CA SER A 33 -0.60 -10.99 -5.38
C SER A 33 -1.93 -10.71 -6.08
N ALA A 34 -1.87 -10.12 -7.27
CA ALA A 34 -3.05 -9.96 -8.12
C ALA A 34 -3.69 -11.31 -8.46
N MET A 35 -2.92 -12.40 -8.55
CA MET A 35 -3.44 -13.75 -8.77
C MET A 35 -4.31 -14.26 -7.61
N GLN A 36 -4.03 -13.79 -6.38
CA GLN A 36 -4.82 -14.15 -5.20
C GLN A 36 -6.02 -13.22 -5.03
N ILE A 37 -5.86 -11.92 -5.27
CA ILE A 37 -6.92 -10.92 -5.07
C ILE A 37 -7.98 -10.99 -6.18
N TYR A 38 -7.58 -11.24 -7.43
CA TYR A 38 -8.49 -11.27 -8.57
C TYR A 38 -9.68 -12.24 -8.39
N PRO A 39 -9.48 -13.55 -8.07
CA PRO A 39 -10.59 -14.47 -7.89
C PRO A 39 -11.50 -14.08 -6.72
N LEU A 40 -10.95 -13.50 -5.64
CA LEU A 40 -11.73 -13.04 -4.49
C LEU A 40 -12.65 -11.86 -4.86
N LEU A 41 -12.12 -10.89 -5.62
CA LEU A 41 -12.91 -9.77 -6.12
C LEU A 41 -13.94 -10.23 -7.15
N HIS A 42 -13.57 -11.10 -8.08
CA HIS A 42 -14.48 -11.59 -9.11
C HIS A 42 -15.65 -12.36 -8.49
N ALA A 43 -15.40 -13.17 -7.46
CA ALA A 43 -16.47 -13.90 -6.77
C ALA A 43 -17.44 -12.95 -6.06
N LYS A 44 -16.95 -11.83 -5.51
CA LYS A 44 -17.76 -10.86 -4.77
C LYS A 44 -18.48 -9.84 -5.67
N PHE A 45 -17.91 -9.55 -6.84
CA PHE A 45 -18.42 -8.56 -7.80
C PHE A 45 -18.50 -9.17 -9.21
N PRO A 46 -19.38 -10.16 -9.44
CA PRO A 46 -19.43 -10.89 -10.71
C PRO A 46 -19.82 -10.02 -11.91
N ASP A 47 -20.64 -8.99 -11.68
CA ASP A 47 -21.14 -8.09 -12.73
C ASP A 47 -20.18 -6.92 -13.03
N HIS A 48 -19.07 -6.81 -12.30
CA HIS A 48 -18.12 -5.72 -12.46
C HIS A 48 -16.87 -6.18 -13.24
N PRO A 49 -16.53 -5.51 -14.35
CA PRO A 49 -15.30 -5.83 -15.08
C PRO A 49 -14.07 -5.46 -14.23
N ILE A 50 -13.20 -6.45 -14.00
CA ILE A 50 -11.94 -6.26 -13.28
C ILE A 50 -10.79 -6.26 -14.30
N PHE A 51 -10.30 -5.07 -14.62
CA PHE A 51 -9.12 -4.93 -15.46
C PHE A 51 -7.84 -5.17 -14.66
N LYS A 52 -6.92 -5.97 -15.20
CA LYS A 52 -5.64 -6.29 -14.55
C LYS A 52 -4.87 -5.02 -14.16
N LYS A 53 -4.80 -4.04 -15.07
CA LYS A 53 -4.09 -2.77 -14.85
C LYS A 53 -4.63 -2.05 -13.60
N ASP A 54 -5.94 -1.96 -13.45
CA ASP A 54 -6.56 -1.27 -12.32
C ASP A 54 -6.35 -2.03 -11.01
N LEU A 55 -6.41 -3.36 -11.05
CA LEU A 55 -6.08 -4.19 -9.91
C LEU A 55 -4.62 -3.98 -9.44
N TYR A 56 -3.66 -4.02 -10.36
CA TYR A 56 -2.25 -3.77 -10.05
C TYR A 56 -2.04 -2.36 -9.48
N ASN A 57 -2.68 -1.35 -10.07
CA ASN A 57 -2.61 0.02 -9.59
C ASN A 57 -3.17 0.17 -8.17
N ALA A 58 -4.32 -0.46 -7.89
CA ALA A 58 -4.94 -0.46 -6.57
C ALA A 58 -4.05 -1.14 -5.53
N ILE A 59 -3.55 -2.35 -5.85
CA ILE A 59 -2.62 -3.09 -4.97
C ILE A 59 -1.38 -2.23 -4.66
N GLN A 60 -0.77 -1.64 -5.68
CA GLN A 60 0.44 -0.85 -5.49
C GLN A 60 0.19 0.41 -4.67
N LYS A 61 -0.94 1.09 -4.88
CA LYS A 61 -1.37 2.23 -4.06
C LYS A 61 -1.39 1.87 -2.57
N PHE A 62 -2.01 0.74 -2.22
CA PHE A 62 -2.13 0.31 -0.83
C PHE A 62 -0.82 -0.29 -0.26
N LYS A 63 0.02 -0.90 -1.09
CA LYS A 63 1.39 -1.31 -0.69
C LYS A 63 2.25 -0.10 -0.29
N VAL A 64 2.25 0.95 -1.10
CA VAL A 64 3.02 2.17 -0.82
C VAL A 64 2.48 2.88 0.43
N GLY A 65 1.15 2.92 0.59
CA GLY A 65 0.52 3.41 1.82
C GLY A 65 1.00 2.67 3.07
N GLN A 66 1.14 1.34 3.00
CA GLN A 66 1.67 0.53 4.12
C GLN A 66 3.16 0.74 4.40
N LYS A 67 4.00 0.96 3.38
CA LYS A 67 5.44 1.24 3.60
C LYS A 67 5.68 2.47 4.47
N ASN A 68 4.75 3.43 4.47
CA ASN A 68 4.82 4.60 5.33
C ASN A 68 4.38 4.30 6.77
N THR A 69 3.61 3.22 7.00
CA THR A 69 3.11 2.80 8.31
C THR A 69 4.06 1.82 9.00
N THR A 70 4.64 0.89 8.23
CA THR A 70 5.73 0.03 8.69
C THR A 70 7.03 0.81 8.58
N LYS A 71 7.29 1.70 9.53
CA LYS A 71 8.63 2.25 9.71
C LYS A 71 9.60 1.06 9.73
N ASN A 72 10.58 1.07 8.82
CA ASN A 72 11.65 0.08 8.76
C ASN A 72 12.18 -0.18 10.18
N ASP A 73 12.37 -1.43 10.59
CA ASP A 73 12.85 -1.78 11.93
C ASP A 73 14.13 -1.03 12.31
N ALA A 74 15.01 -0.76 11.34
CA ALA A 74 16.20 0.07 11.54
C ALA A 74 15.87 1.53 11.89
N VAL A 75 14.82 2.10 11.30
CA VAL A 75 14.33 3.46 11.59
C VAL A 75 13.66 3.50 12.97
N ASN A 76 12.91 2.45 13.35
CA ASN A 76 12.34 2.34 14.69
C ASN A 76 13.43 2.22 15.76
N LEU A 77 14.44 1.38 15.52
CA LEU A 77 15.60 1.24 16.39
C LEU A 77 16.35 2.58 16.51
N LEU A 78 16.54 3.30 15.40
CA LEU A 78 17.19 4.61 15.42
C LEU A 78 16.42 5.61 16.29
N TYR A 79 15.09 5.70 16.14
CA TYR A 79 14.27 6.58 16.99
C TYR A 79 14.36 6.20 18.47
N HIS A 80 14.36 4.90 18.78
CA HIS A 80 14.52 4.41 20.15
C HIS A 80 15.87 4.82 20.75
N LEU A 81 16.96 4.71 19.98
CA LEU A 81 18.29 5.11 20.43
C LEU A 81 18.39 6.63 20.66
N TYR A 82 17.73 7.45 19.84
CA TYR A 82 17.66 8.89 20.06
C TYR A 82 16.92 9.25 21.35
N ASP A 83 15.80 8.60 21.65
CA ASP A 83 15.06 8.80 22.90
C ASP A 83 15.93 8.45 24.13
N LYS A 84 16.67 7.35 24.06
CA LYS A 84 17.63 6.97 25.11
C LYS A 84 18.76 7.97 25.32
N LYS A 85 19.27 8.57 24.23
CA LYS A 85 20.28 9.63 24.31
C LYS A 85 19.74 10.91 24.96
N GLN A 86 18.47 11.24 24.75
CA GLN A 86 17.85 12.40 25.42
C GLN A 86 17.72 12.17 26.93
N GLN A 87 17.45 10.93 27.34
CA GLN A 87 17.33 10.55 28.76
C GLN A 87 18.69 10.44 29.47
N ASN A 88 19.74 10.05 28.74
CA ASN A 88 21.09 9.95 29.27
C ASN A 88 22.11 10.52 28.27
N PRO A 89 22.62 11.75 28.50
CA PRO A 89 23.58 12.39 27.59
C PRO A 89 24.90 11.61 27.40
N GLU A 90 25.27 10.77 28.37
CA GLU A 90 26.47 9.93 28.34
C GLU A 90 26.30 8.69 27.44
N TRP A 91 25.08 8.37 27.02
CA TRP A 91 24.84 7.32 26.04
C TRP A 91 25.20 7.79 24.63
N PHE A 92 26.20 7.15 24.03
CA PHE A 92 26.55 7.33 22.63
C PHE A 92 26.39 6.03 21.85
N PHE A 93 25.96 6.16 20.60
CA PHE A 93 25.93 5.07 19.63
C PHE A 93 26.55 5.56 18.32
N LYS A 94 27.26 4.67 17.62
CA LYS A 94 27.87 4.95 16.32
C LYS A 94 27.23 4.05 15.28
N PHE A 95 26.69 4.65 14.23
CA PHE A 95 26.16 3.88 13.11
C PHE A 95 27.32 3.48 12.20
N GLN A 96 27.42 2.18 11.88
CA GLN A 96 28.33 1.69 10.85
C GLN A 96 27.48 1.07 9.76
N LEU A 97 27.51 1.67 8.57
CA LEU A 97 27.03 1.02 7.36
C LEU A 97 28.13 0.04 6.95
N SER A 98 27.87 -1.26 7.07
CA SER A 98 28.71 -2.27 6.45
C SER A 98 28.46 -2.23 4.94
N GLY A 99 29.05 -1.24 4.27
CA GLY A 99 29.27 -1.24 2.83
C GLY A 99 30.62 -1.88 2.58
N GLU A 100 30.64 -2.90 1.72
CA GLU A 100 31.79 -3.73 1.40
C GLU A 100 33.00 -2.89 0.94
N ASP A 101 34.16 -3.15 1.55
CA ASP A 101 35.46 -2.97 0.89
C ASP A 101 35.52 -3.94 -0.30
N ARG A 102 35.10 -3.51 -1.49
CA ARG A 102 35.48 -4.09 -2.78
C ARG A 102 35.57 -3.04 -3.87
#